data_AF-A0A368LEX0-F1
#
_entry.id   AF-A0A368LEX0-F1
#
_cell.length_a   1.000
_cell.length_b   1.000
_cell.length_c   1.000
_cell.angle_alpha   90.00
_cell.angle_beta   90.00
_cell.angle_gamma   90.00
#
_symmetry.space_group_name_H-M   'P 1'
#
loop_
_entity.id
_entity.type
_entity.pdbx_description
1 polymer ?
#
loop_
_entity_poly.entity_id
_entity_poly.type
_entity_poly.pdbx_seq_one_letter_code
_entity_poly.pdbx_strand_id
1 'polypeptide(L)'
;MARVAARIGPIDVYPAAHAWRAMSVRWGSATSLAGMATRTVEKVLDDLDGTELSSAVAERVALSLDGEAYELDLSPRNARALRDALEPYIRAAHRAHAERERSEYRVTNLARAVPLAEVRRWAAANGYDFSARGAVPKHVREAYDAAH
;
A
#
# COMPACT_ATOMS: atom_id res chain seq x y z
N MET A 1 20.93 42.41 34.30
CA MET A 1 19.76 41.94 33.52
C MET A 1 20.21 40.72 32.71
N ALA A 2 20.28 39.56 33.36
CA ALA A 2 20.77 38.32 32.77
C ALA A 2 19.62 37.61 32.03
N ARG A 3 19.77 37.40 30.72
CA ARG A 3 18.85 36.57 29.92
C ARG A 3 19.46 35.17 29.81
N VAL A 4 18.73 34.19 30.32
CA VAL A 4 19.00 32.76 30.20
C VAL A 4 18.76 32.37 28.73
N ALA A 5 19.83 32.06 28.01
CA ALA A 5 19.75 31.46 26.68
C ALA A 5 19.71 29.93 26.85
N ALA A 6 18.52 29.33 26.73
CA ALA A 6 18.36 27.89 26.65
C ALA A 6 18.78 27.42 25.24
N ARG A 7 20.01 26.93 25.13
CA ARG A 7 20.59 26.35 23.93
C ARG A 7 20.07 24.92 23.81
N ILE A 8 19.05 24.71 22.99
CA ILE A 8 18.51 23.39 22.66
C ILE A 8 19.55 22.71 21.75
N GLY A 9 20.16 21.63 22.25
CA GLY A 9 21.11 20.81 21.50
C GLY A 9 20.43 19.98 20.41
N PRO A 10 21.17 19.53 19.38
CA PRO A 10 20.63 18.78 18.26
C PRO A 10 20.17 17.38 18.71
N ILE A 11 19.00 16.98 18.20
CA ILE A 11 18.46 15.61 18.29
C ILE A 11 19.25 14.78 17.28
N ASP A 12 20.10 13.88 17.79
CA ASP A 12 20.90 12.96 16.99
C ASP A 12 19.99 11.82 16.49
N VAL A 13 19.68 11.86 15.20
CA VAL A 13 18.88 10.85 14.51
C VAL A 13 19.86 9.85 13.91
N TYR A 14 19.95 8.65 14.49
CA TYR A 14 20.81 7.56 14.02
C TYR A 14 20.51 7.19 12.55
N PRO A 15 21.51 7.11 11.66
CA PRO A 15 21.40 6.34 10.43
C PRO A 15 21.93 4.90 10.65
N ALA A 16 21.07 3.94 10.35
CA ALA A 16 21.37 2.52 10.32
C ALA A 16 22.28 2.17 9.11
N ALA A 17 23.44 1.58 9.38
CA ALA A 17 24.16 0.71 8.42
C ALA A 17 25.17 -0.17 9.17
N HIS A 18 24.70 -1.29 9.72
CA HIS A 18 25.57 -2.35 10.25
C HIS A 18 25.98 -3.28 9.09
N ALA A 19 27.16 -3.03 8.52
CA ALA A 19 27.86 -4.01 7.70
C ALA A 19 28.61 -4.99 8.61
N TRP A 20 28.13 -6.23 8.73
CA TRP A 20 28.88 -7.30 9.36
C TRP A 20 29.11 -8.43 8.36
N ARG A 21 30.39 -8.64 8.05
CA ARG A 21 30.92 -9.79 7.32
C ARG A 21 30.52 -11.08 8.02
N ALA A 22 30.01 -12.04 7.25
CA ALA A 22 29.71 -13.39 7.71
C ALA A 22 30.98 -14.12 8.20
N MET A 23 31.01 -14.47 9.48
CA MET A 23 31.92 -15.48 10.02
C MET A 23 31.18 -16.81 10.03
N SER A 24 31.63 -17.76 9.20
CA SER A 24 31.09 -19.12 9.16
C SER A 24 31.63 -19.94 10.33
N VAL A 25 30.83 -20.09 11.39
CA VAL A 25 31.09 -21.08 12.46
C VAL A 25 30.30 -22.35 12.14
N ARG A 26 31.03 -23.45 11.91
CA ARG A 26 30.46 -24.78 11.68
C ARG A 26 30.10 -25.38 13.05
N TRP A 27 28.81 -25.54 13.34
CA TRP A 27 28.35 -26.17 14.58
C TRP A 27 28.27 -27.69 14.42
N GLY A 28 28.91 -28.41 15.34
CA GLY A 28 28.78 -29.86 15.47
C GLY A 28 27.39 -30.28 15.93
N SER A 29 27.04 -31.52 15.60
CA SER A 29 25.78 -32.18 15.89
C SER A 29 25.37 -32.08 17.36
N ALA A 30 24.17 -31.55 17.62
CA ALA A 30 23.51 -31.64 18.92
C ALA A 30 22.36 -32.66 18.82
N THR A 31 22.49 -33.72 19.61
CA THR A 31 21.49 -34.76 19.87
C THR A 31 20.13 -34.13 20.22
N SER A 32 19.10 -34.53 19.47
CA SER A 32 17.69 -34.19 19.71
C SER A 32 17.26 -34.57 21.13
N LEU A 33 16.90 -33.56 21.94
CA LEU A 33 16.13 -33.74 23.16
C LEU A 33 14.70 -33.23 22.92
N ALA A 34 13.75 -34.16 23.04
CA ALA A 34 12.35 -34.01 23.42
C ALA A 34 11.71 -32.60 23.42
N GLY A 35 10.71 -32.41 22.55
CA GLY A 35 9.49 -31.60 22.76
C GLY A 35 9.64 -30.23 23.42
N MET A 36 10.06 -29.22 22.66
CA MET A 36 9.95 -27.81 23.07
C MET A 36 8.52 -27.30 22.82
N ALA A 37 7.86 -26.74 23.84
CA ALA A 37 6.61 -26.02 23.68
C ALA A 37 6.89 -24.53 23.40
N THR A 38 6.45 -24.02 22.25
CA THR A 38 6.62 -22.61 21.86
C THR A 38 5.29 -21.86 22.04
N ARG A 39 5.34 -20.66 22.63
CA ARG A 39 4.20 -19.72 22.70
C ARG A 39 4.54 -18.46 21.93
N THR A 40 3.77 -18.15 20.89
CA THR A 40 3.82 -16.88 20.15
C THR A 40 2.82 -15.91 20.75
N VAL A 41 3.25 -14.68 21.04
CA VAL A 41 2.39 -13.58 21.49
C VAL A 41 2.50 -12.45 20.48
N GLU A 42 1.42 -12.18 19.76
CA GLU A 42 1.32 -11.02 18.87
C GLU A 42 0.82 -9.81 19.65
N LYS A 43 1.44 -8.66 19.39
CA LYS A 43 1.10 -7.37 20.00
C LYS A 43 1.05 -6.33 18.91
N VAL A 44 0.02 -5.49 18.94
CA VAL A 44 -0.04 -4.27 18.14
C VAL A 44 0.51 -3.15 19.01
N LEU A 45 1.43 -2.37 18.49
CA LEU A 45 2.05 -1.25 19.20
C LEU A 45 1.71 0.05 18.48
N ASP A 46 1.63 1.14 19.25
CA ASP A 46 1.59 2.49 18.71
C ASP A 46 2.97 2.85 18.16
N ASP A 47 3.03 3.29 16.89
CA ASP A 47 4.30 3.59 16.22
C ASP A 47 5.04 4.79 16.84
N LEU A 48 4.35 5.68 17.57
CA LEU A 48 4.94 6.90 18.12
C LEU A 48 5.58 6.68 19.50
N ASP A 49 4.90 5.93 20.37
CA ASP A 49 5.33 5.75 21.77
C ASP A 49 5.54 4.30 22.21
N GLY A 50 5.24 3.32 21.32
CA GLY A 50 5.41 1.90 21.59
C GLY A 50 4.38 1.33 22.57
N THR A 51 3.32 2.07 22.91
CA THR A 51 2.27 1.57 23.80
C THR A 51 1.53 0.39 23.18
N GLU A 52 1.21 -0.62 23.98
CA GLU A 52 0.43 -1.77 23.51
C GLU A 52 -1.01 -1.35 23.21
N LEU A 53 -1.40 -1.50 21.95
CA LEU A 53 -2.74 -1.25 21.46
C LEU A 53 -3.50 -2.58 21.42
N SER A 54 -4.78 -2.54 21.78
CA SER A 54 -5.67 -3.59 21.33
C SER A 54 -5.92 -3.37 19.83
N SER A 55 -5.92 -4.44 19.04
CA SER A 55 -6.13 -4.37 17.60
C SER A 55 -7.45 -3.71 17.19
N ALA A 56 -8.43 -3.64 18.09
CA ALA A 56 -9.71 -2.96 17.88
C ALA A 56 -9.65 -1.43 18.04
N VAL A 57 -8.58 -0.90 18.63
CA VAL A 57 -8.44 0.52 19.01
C VAL A 57 -7.33 1.23 18.23
N ALA A 58 -6.43 0.47 17.59
CA ALA A 58 -5.43 1.02 16.70
C ALA A 58 -6.08 1.70 15.48
N GLU A 59 -5.67 2.94 15.22
CA GLU A 59 -6.11 3.75 14.10
C GLU A 59 -4.95 3.95 13.14
N ARG A 60 -5.13 3.47 11.90
CA ARG A 60 -4.16 3.73 10.84
C ARG A 60 -4.37 5.13 10.27
N VAL A 61 -3.36 5.97 10.35
CA VAL A 61 -3.37 7.34 9.84
C VAL A 61 -2.40 7.48 8.67
N ALA A 62 -2.91 7.87 7.51
CA ALA A 62 -2.11 8.21 6.34
C ALA A 62 -1.78 9.72 6.33
N LEU A 63 -0.54 10.04 5.99
CA LEU A 63 -0.11 11.41 5.70
C LEU A 63 0.90 11.45 4.55
N SER A 64 1.16 12.65 4.03
CA SER A 64 2.17 12.85 3.01
C SER A 64 2.97 14.12 3.29
N LEU A 65 4.27 14.07 3.01
CA LEU A 65 5.19 15.19 3.14
C LEU A 65 6.13 15.16 1.93
N ASP A 66 6.24 16.30 1.24
CA ASP A 66 7.11 16.45 0.05
C ASP A 66 6.90 15.40 -1.06
N GLY A 67 5.66 14.90 -1.19
CA GLY A 67 5.28 13.89 -2.19
C GLY A 67 5.45 12.45 -1.73
N GLU A 68 6.09 12.20 -0.59
CA GLU A 68 6.24 10.87 -0.02
C GLU A 68 5.05 10.53 0.89
N ALA A 69 4.53 9.31 0.76
CA ALA A 69 3.39 8.82 1.52
C ALA A 69 3.85 7.97 2.72
N TYR A 70 3.25 8.22 3.88
CA TYR A 70 3.53 7.51 5.12
C TYR A 70 2.21 7.02 5.75
N GLU A 71 2.31 5.92 6.49
CA GLU A 71 1.23 5.38 7.30
C GLU A 71 1.76 5.11 8.72
N LEU A 72 0.95 5.38 9.73
CA LEU A 72 1.22 5.03 11.13
C LEU A 72 0.02 4.34 11.75
N ASP A 73 0.26 3.33 12.56
CA ASP A 73 -0.73 2.72 13.44
C ASP A 73 -0.63 3.38 14.83
N LEU A 74 -1.65 4.17 15.20
CA LEU A 74 -1.64 5.02 16.39
C LEU A 74 -2.81 4.71 17.32
N SER A 75 -2.64 4.99 18.61
CA SER A 75 -3.74 5.12 19.56
C SER A 75 -4.66 6.29 19.17
N PRO A 76 -5.95 6.27 19.54
CA PRO A 76 -6.88 7.36 19.24
C PRO A 76 -6.41 8.71 19.78
N ARG A 77 -5.69 8.69 20.92
CA ARG A 77 -5.08 9.88 21.51
C ARG A 77 -3.97 10.44 20.63
N ASN A 78 -3.04 9.60 20.18
CA ASN A 78 -1.91 10.05 19.35
C ASN A 78 -2.38 10.41 17.93
N ALA A 79 -3.33 9.68 17.37
CA ALA A 79 -3.98 10.03 16.11
C ALA A 79 -4.64 11.42 16.17
N ARG A 80 -5.36 11.73 17.27
CA ARG A 80 -5.91 13.07 17.50
C ARG A 80 -4.81 14.13 17.64
N ALA A 81 -3.77 13.85 18.43
CA ALA A 81 -2.66 14.79 18.61
C ALA A 81 -1.96 15.13 17.29
N LEU A 82 -1.78 14.15 16.40
CA LEU A 82 -1.24 14.38 15.06
C LEU A 82 -2.14 15.30 14.23
N ARG A 83 -3.45 15.05 14.20
CA ARG A 83 -4.40 15.90 13.47
C ARG A 83 -4.42 17.34 14.01
N ASP A 84 -4.43 17.49 15.33
CA ASP A 84 -4.42 18.80 15.99
C ASP A 84 -3.11 19.57 15.71
N ALA A 85 -1.97 18.88 15.64
CA ALA A 85 -0.69 19.48 15.28
C ALA A 85 -0.63 19.97 13.81
N LEU A 86 -1.33 19.28 12.91
CA LEU A 86 -1.38 19.64 11.49
C LEU A 86 -2.43 20.73 11.18
N GLU A 87 -3.42 20.91 12.05
CA GLU A 87 -4.55 21.82 11.87
C GLU A 87 -4.15 23.27 11.46
N PRO A 88 -3.13 23.92 12.07
CA PRO A 88 -2.74 25.28 11.68
C PRO A 88 -2.23 25.35 10.24
N TYR A 89 -1.49 24.33 9.79
CA TYR A 89 -0.95 24.25 8.44
C TYR A 89 -2.05 23.95 7.43
N ILE A 90 -2.96 23.03 7.76
CA ILE A 90 -4.11 22.70 6.92
C ILE A 90 -5.01 23.93 6.70
N ARG A 91 -5.23 24.74 7.74
CA ARG A 91 -6.02 25.98 7.63
C ARG A 91 -5.37 27.05 6.76
N ALA A 92 -4.04 27.15 6.78
CA ALA A 92 -3.29 28.10 5.96
C ALA A 92 -3.07 27.61 4.53
N ALA A 93 -3.08 26.30 4.32
CA ALA A 93 -2.82 25.69 3.03
C ALA A 93 -4.01 25.82 2.07
N HIS A 94 -3.71 25.95 0.79
CA HIS A 94 -4.69 25.73 -0.26
C HIS A 94 -4.71 24.26 -0.64
N ARG A 95 -5.88 23.74 -1.00
CA ARG A 95 -6.00 22.37 -1.51
C ARG A 95 -5.20 22.29 -2.80
N ALA A 96 -4.07 21.58 -2.76
CA ALA A 96 -3.35 21.22 -3.96
C ALA A 96 -4.31 20.48 -4.89
N HIS A 97 -4.28 20.81 -6.18
CA HIS A 97 -4.95 19.97 -7.17
C HIS A 97 -4.30 18.60 -7.02
N ALA A 98 -5.06 17.61 -6.55
CA ALA A 98 -4.61 16.24 -6.59
C ALA A 98 -4.33 15.95 -8.07
N GLU A 99 -3.06 15.94 -8.45
CA GLU A 99 -2.61 15.13 -9.56
C GLU A 99 -2.90 13.71 -9.09
N ARG A 100 -4.17 13.32 -9.22
CA ARG A 100 -4.49 11.92 -9.38
C ARG A 100 -3.64 11.58 -10.58
N GLU A 101 -2.52 10.91 -10.34
CA GLU A 101 -2.19 9.77 -11.16
C GLU A 101 -3.47 8.94 -11.19
N ARG A 102 -4.39 9.32 -12.09
CA ARG A 102 -5.19 8.36 -12.80
C ARG A 102 -4.12 7.44 -13.29
N SER A 103 -3.91 6.34 -12.57
CA SER A 103 -3.33 5.17 -13.14
C SER A 103 -3.95 5.10 -14.51
N GLU A 104 -3.12 5.30 -15.52
CA GLU A 104 -3.50 5.09 -16.89
C GLU A 104 -3.76 3.59 -17.00
N TYR A 105 -4.88 3.13 -16.43
CA TYR A 105 -5.69 2.21 -17.18
C TYR A 105 -6.06 3.01 -18.42
N ARG A 106 -5.20 2.87 -19.44
CA ARG A 106 -5.54 3.06 -20.83
C ARG A 106 -6.87 2.34 -21.01
N VAL A 107 -7.97 3.06 -20.83
CA VAL A 107 -9.23 2.81 -21.51
C VAL A 107 -9.01 3.27 -22.95
N THR A 108 -7.99 2.71 -23.60
CA THR A 108 -7.91 2.72 -25.05
C THR A 108 -8.95 1.71 -25.51
N ASN A 109 -10.02 2.21 -26.13
CA ASN A 109 -11.07 1.48 -26.87
C ASN A 109 -12.39 1.11 -26.17
N LEU A 110 -12.92 1.90 -25.23
CA LEU A 110 -14.37 1.82 -24.96
C LEU A 110 -15.23 2.65 -25.92
N ALA A 111 -14.63 3.58 -26.67
CA ALA A 111 -15.36 4.43 -27.63
C ALA A 111 -15.68 3.71 -28.97
N ARG A 112 -15.24 2.46 -29.16
CA ARG A 112 -15.52 1.63 -30.34
C ARG A 112 -15.85 0.18 -29.97
N ALA A 113 -16.21 -0.08 -28.71
CA ALA A 113 -16.57 -1.42 -28.29
C ALA A 113 -17.93 -1.78 -28.90
N VAL A 114 -17.93 -2.43 -30.07
CA VAL A 114 -19.09 -3.14 -30.61
C VAL A 114 -19.65 -3.99 -29.48
N PRO A 115 -20.98 -3.96 -29.24
CA PRO A 115 -21.59 -4.78 -28.20
C PRO A 115 -21.16 -6.24 -28.38
N LEU A 116 -20.49 -6.82 -27.38
CA LEU A 116 -20.00 -8.21 -27.45
C LEU A 116 -21.10 -9.22 -27.76
N ALA A 117 -22.35 -8.89 -27.43
CA ALA A 117 -23.53 -9.67 -27.77
C ALA A 117 -23.75 -9.76 -29.29
N GLU A 118 -23.47 -8.69 -30.02
CA GLU A 118 -23.62 -8.63 -31.47
C GLU A 118 -22.57 -9.48 -32.18
N VAL A 119 -21.30 -9.33 -31.79
CA VAL A 119 -20.19 -10.16 -32.29
C VAL A 119 -20.48 -11.64 -32.03
N ARG A 120 -21.03 -12.00 -30.85
CA ARG A 120 -21.41 -13.38 -30.51
C ARG A 120 -22.53 -13.94 -31.41
N ARG A 121 -23.57 -13.14 -31.70
CA ARG A 121 -24.66 -13.56 -32.61
C ARG A 121 -24.14 -13.80 -34.02
N TRP A 122 -23.34 -12.87 -34.54
CA TRP A 122 -22.72 -13.02 -35.86
C TRP A 122 -21.82 -14.25 -35.90
N ALA A 123 -21.00 -14.46 -34.89
CA ALA A 123 -20.09 -15.59 -34.84
C ALA A 123 -20.83 -16.95 -34.81
N ALA A 124 -21.92 -17.05 -34.04
CA ALA A 124 -22.77 -18.24 -34.03
C ALA A 124 -23.44 -18.50 -35.40
N ALA A 125 -23.91 -17.45 -36.08
CA ALA A 125 -24.46 -17.55 -37.43
C ALA A 125 -23.41 -17.94 -38.50
N ASN A 126 -22.14 -17.60 -38.27
CA ASN A 126 -21.02 -17.91 -39.17
C ASN A 126 -20.25 -19.18 -38.77
N GLY A 127 -20.77 -19.98 -37.82
CA GLY A 127 -20.22 -21.29 -37.46
C GLY A 127 -18.98 -21.27 -36.56
N TYR A 128 -18.70 -20.17 -35.87
CA TYR A 128 -17.61 -20.10 -34.89
C TYR A 128 -18.05 -20.72 -33.55
N ASP A 129 -17.29 -21.70 -33.05
CA ASP A 129 -17.51 -22.34 -31.75
C ASP A 129 -16.53 -21.79 -30.70
N PHE A 130 -17.06 -21.17 -29.64
CA PHE A 130 -16.29 -20.71 -28.49
C PHE A 130 -17.19 -20.57 -27.27
N SER A 131 -16.58 -20.47 -26.08
CA SER A 131 -17.31 -20.36 -24.82
C SER A 131 -18.41 -19.30 -24.84
N ALA A 132 -19.64 -19.73 -24.54
CA ALA A 132 -20.82 -18.87 -24.43
C ALA A 132 -20.67 -17.78 -23.35
N ARG A 133 -19.73 -17.95 -22.41
CA ARG A 133 -19.41 -16.99 -21.35
C ARG A 133 -17.95 -16.55 -21.44
N GLY A 134 -17.70 -15.26 -21.16
CA GLY A 134 -16.34 -14.70 -21.10
C GLY A 134 -15.95 -13.81 -22.28
N ALA A 135 -14.65 -13.64 -22.50
CA ALA A 135 -14.13 -12.83 -23.59
C ALA A 135 -14.39 -13.49 -24.96
N VAL A 136 -14.67 -12.68 -26.00
CA VAL A 136 -14.73 -13.17 -27.38
C VAL A 136 -13.29 -13.37 -27.87
N PRO A 137 -12.95 -14.54 -28.46
CA PRO A 137 -11.62 -14.79 -28.99
C PRO A 137 -11.21 -13.73 -30.03
N LYS A 138 -9.93 -13.36 -30.04
CA LYS A 138 -9.40 -12.32 -30.93
C LYS A 138 -9.73 -12.56 -32.41
N HIS A 139 -9.58 -13.82 -32.87
CA HIS A 139 -9.85 -14.20 -34.26
C HIS A 139 -11.32 -14.00 -34.68
N VAL A 140 -12.27 -14.18 -33.76
CA VAL A 140 -13.70 -13.94 -34.03
C VAL A 140 -13.99 -12.45 -34.17
N ARG A 141 -13.33 -11.62 -33.34
CA ARG A 141 -13.49 -10.16 -33.42
C ARG A 141 -12.90 -9.60 -34.71
N GLU A 142 -11.73 -10.07 -35.11
CA GLU A 142 -11.11 -9.68 -36.38
C GLU A 142 -11.95 -10.10 -37.60
N ALA A 143 -12.57 -11.29 -37.54
CA ALA A 143 -13.46 -11.74 -38.60
C ALA A 143 -14.77 -10.91 -38.67
N TYR A 144 -15.31 -10.49 -37.52
CA TYR A 144 -16.46 -9.59 -37.46
C TYR A 144 -16.14 -8.20 -38.01
N ASP A 145 -14.99 -7.64 -37.60
CA ASP A 145 -14.49 -6.34 -38.06
C ASP A 145 -14.14 -6.34 -39.56
N ALA A 146 -13.83 -7.50 -40.15
CA ALA A 146 -13.61 -7.63 -41.59
C ALA A 146 -14.92 -7.75 -42.40
N ALA A 147 -16.02 -8.13 -41.74
CA ALA A 147 -17.33 -8.34 -42.35
C ALA A 147 -18.28 -7.13 -42.21
N HIS A 148 -17.90 -6.10 -41.45
CA HIS A 148 -18.68 -4.88 -41.16
C HIS A 148 -17.81 -3.63 -41.32
#